data_AF-A0A1G3LYQ7-F1
#
_entry.id   AF-A0A1G3LYQ7-F1
#
_cell.length_a   1.000
_cell.length_b   1.000
_cell.length_c   1.000
_cell.angle_alpha   90.00
_cell.angle_beta   90.00
_cell.angle_gamma   90.00
#
_symmetry.space_group_name_H-M   'P 1'
#
loop_
_entity.id
_entity.type
_entity.pdbx_description
1 polymer ?
#
loop_
_entity_poly.entity_id
_entity_poly.type
_entity_poly.pdbx_seq_one_letter_code
_entity_poly.pdbx_strand_id
1 'polypeptide(L)'
;MSKLKPSEAPASGSKLHDLSVEKYLHQCVTIGNPDYLQPEFVRLSADLAYWNVRYSETIGAHLRAKKDLGVICAKLDILVREQLAASGVRTTEAMVKSTTESHDDYLEAYEMLITAEVEKARVYGILDAVRAKKEMLVSLGAYQRLEMQGDAQMRNLGSQQTAVERQTRKGAPDKPKTKPDDDDDL
;
A
#
# COMPACT_ATOMS: atom_id res chain seq x y z
N MET A 1 -42.86 19.74 -25.11
CA MET A 1 -42.48 19.08 -23.83
C MET A 1 -41.68 17.84 -24.15
N SER A 2 -40.36 17.97 -24.24
CA SER A 2 -39.44 16.91 -24.66
C SER A 2 -39.07 16.08 -23.42
N LYS A 3 -39.47 14.81 -23.39
CA LYS A 3 -39.13 13.89 -22.30
C LYS A 3 -37.64 13.56 -22.42
N LEU A 4 -36.83 14.18 -21.57
CA LEU A 4 -35.45 13.78 -21.35
C LEU A 4 -35.45 12.30 -20.93
N LYS A 5 -34.83 11.45 -21.75
CA LYS A 5 -34.61 10.04 -21.40
C LYS A 5 -33.84 9.99 -20.07
N PRO A 6 -34.23 9.14 -19.12
CA PRO A 6 -33.41 8.86 -17.96
C PRO A 6 -32.09 8.29 -18.47
N SER A 7 -31.00 8.99 -18.18
CA SER A 7 -29.64 8.51 -18.39
C SER A 7 -29.52 7.19 -17.63
N GLU A 8 -29.30 6.10 -18.35
CA GLU A 8 -28.93 4.82 -17.73
C GLU A 8 -27.72 5.08 -16.83
N ALA A 9 -27.95 5.03 -15.52
CA ALA A 9 -26.90 5.06 -14.53
C ALA A 9 -25.93 3.92 -14.87
N PRO A 10 -24.60 4.13 -14.80
CA PRO A 10 -23.64 3.06 -15.00
C PRO A 10 -23.88 1.98 -13.94
N ALA A 11 -24.59 0.93 -14.33
CA ALA A 11 -24.72 -0.30 -13.58
C ALA A 11 -23.36 -0.99 -13.55
N SER A 12 -22.52 -0.63 -12.58
CA SER A 12 -21.47 -1.47 -11.98
C SER A 12 -20.62 -0.60 -11.05
N GLY A 13 -21.26 0.06 -10.08
CA GLY A 13 -20.56 0.42 -8.85
C GLY A 13 -20.33 -0.87 -8.10
N SER A 14 -19.24 -1.58 -8.38
CA SER A 14 -18.78 -2.70 -7.59
C SER A 14 -18.68 -2.23 -6.15
N LYS A 15 -19.70 -2.51 -5.34
CA LYS A 15 -19.69 -2.23 -3.91
C LYS A 15 -18.53 -3.02 -3.33
N LEU A 16 -17.40 -2.35 -3.15
CA LEU A 16 -16.17 -2.88 -2.53
C LEU A 16 -16.34 -3.22 -1.04
N HIS A 17 -17.58 -3.33 -0.55
CA HIS A 17 -17.96 -4.01 0.70
C HIS A 17 -18.07 -5.53 0.50
N ASP A 18 -17.31 -6.05 -0.45
CA ASP A 18 -17.26 -7.45 -0.74
C ASP A 18 -16.25 -8.04 0.24
N LEU A 19 -16.65 -8.95 1.12
CA LEU A 19 -15.76 -9.66 2.08
C LEU A 19 -14.48 -10.21 1.40
N SER A 20 -14.56 -10.41 0.08
CA SER A 20 -13.44 -10.74 -0.81
C SER A 20 -12.32 -9.70 -0.79
N VAL A 21 -12.65 -8.40 -0.79
CA VAL A 21 -11.67 -7.30 -0.81
C VAL A 21 -10.97 -7.15 0.53
N GLU A 22 -11.70 -7.21 1.65
CA GLU A 22 -11.09 -7.15 2.98
C GLU A 22 -10.16 -8.34 3.21
N LYS A 23 -10.58 -9.53 2.80
CA LYS A 23 -9.74 -10.73 2.85
C LYS A 23 -8.51 -10.59 1.97
N TYR A 24 -8.66 -10.07 0.75
CA TYR A 24 -7.54 -9.83 -0.16
C TYR A 24 -6.60 -8.75 0.39
N LEU A 25 -7.12 -7.66 0.96
CA LEU A 25 -6.34 -6.63 1.63
C LEU A 25 -5.52 -7.23 2.77
N HIS A 26 -6.16 -8.00 3.65
CA HIS A 26 -5.48 -8.71 4.74
C HIS A 26 -4.34 -9.57 4.20
N GLN A 27 -4.58 -10.34 3.14
CA GLN A 27 -3.53 -11.12 2.48
C GLN A 27 -2.41 -10.26 1.90
N CYS A 28 -2.72 -9.09 1.35
CA CYS A 28 -1.75 -8.15 0.79
C CYS A 28 -0.85 -7.57 1.88
N VAL A 29 -1.39 -7.22 3.06
CA VAL A 29 -0.64 -6.51 4.11
C VAL A 29 0.07 -7.44 5.10
N THR A 30 -0.44 -8.64 5.33
CA THR A 30 0.20 -9.61 6.23
C THR A 30 1.47 -10.19 5.58
N ILE A 31 2.53 -10.33 6.38
CA ILE A 31 3.69 -11.15 6.04
C ILE A 31 3.42 -12.55 6.61
N GLY A 32 3.28 -13.56 5.75
CA GLY A 32 2.93 -14.91 6.19
C GLY A 32 4.08 -15.59 6.95
N ASN A 33 5.30 -15.51 6.42
CA ASN A 33 6.48 -16.11 7.03
C ASN A 33 7.67 -15.12 6.98
N PRO A 34 8.13 -14.58 8.12
CA PRO A 34 9.28 -13.67 8.18
C PRO A 34 10.59 -14.31 7.70
N ASP A 35 10.76 -15.62 7.83
CA ASP A 35 11.98 -16.33 7.45
C ASP A 35 12.05 -16.60 5.93
N TYR A 36 10.92 -16.44 5.24
CA TYR A 36 10.81 -16.69 3.80
C TYR A 36 10.20 -15.49 3.07
N LEU A 37 11.00 -14.44 2.93
CA LEU A 37 10.58 -13.15 2.35
C LEU A 37 10.52 -13.15 0.82
N GLN A 38 11.20 -14.08 0.13
CA GLN A 38 11.33 -14.04 -1.33
C GLN A 38 9.98 -14.04 -2.08
N PRO A 39 8.99 -14.88 -1.73
CA PRO A 39 7.68 -14.83 -2.40
C PRO A 39 6.93 -13.53 -2.14
N GLU A 40 7.11 -12.93 -0.96
CA GLU A 40 6.47 -11.66 -0.61
C GLU A 40 7.00 -10.52 -1.48
N PHE A 41 8.31 -10.48 -1.77
CA PHE A 41 8.89 -9.52 -2.70
C PHE A 41 8.38 -9.68 -4.13
N VAL A 42 8.23 -10.92 -4.61
CA VAL A 42 7.70 -11.20 -5.96
C VAL A 42 6.23 -10.75 -6.07
N ARG A 43 5.42 -11.04 -5.05
CA ARG A 43 4.00 -10.71 -5.02
C ARG A 43 3.75 -9.20 -4.96
N LEU A 44 4.58 -8.46 -4.21
CA LEU A 44 4.40 -7.04 -3.93
C LEU A 44 4.23 -6.17 -5.18
N SER A 45 4.98 -6.43 -6.26
CA SER A 45 4.86 -5.66 -7.50
C SER A 45 3.47 -5.82 -8.14
N ALA A 46 2.89 -7.01 -8.09
CA ALA A 46 1.55 -7.28 -8.60
C ALA A 46 0.48 -6.59 -7.75
N ASP A 47 0.60 -6.67 -6.41
CA ASP A 47 -0.34 -6.02 -5.49
C ASP A 47 -0.31 -4.49 -5.65
N LEU A 48 0.88 -3.89 -5.77
CA LEU A 48 1.01 -2.45 -6.02
C LEU A 48 0.41 -2.04 -7.36
N ALA A 49 0.66 -2.82 -8.43
CA ALA A 49 0.07 -2.53 -9.74
C ALA A 49 -1.46 -2.58 -9.68
N TYR A 50 -2.02 -3.62 -9.04
CA TYR A 50 -3.46 -3.78 -8.85
C TYR A 50 -4.08 -2.57 -8.13
N TRP A 51 -3.54 -2.20 -6.97
CA TRP A 51 -4.09 -1.09 -6.18
C TRP A 51 -3.87 0.28 -6.81
N ASN A 52 -2.77 0.49 -7.57
CA ASN A 52 -2.58 1.72 -8.35
C ASN A 52 -3.65 1.88 -9.44
N VAL A 53 -4.01 0.80 -10.14
CA VAL A 53 -5.10 0.84 -11.16
C VAL A 53 -6.40 1.24 -10.49
N ARG A 54 -6.78 0.58 -9.38
CA ARG A 54 -7.99 0.93 -8.61
C ARG A 54 -7.99 2.37 -8.14
N TYR A 55 -6.86 2.87 -7.65
CA TYR A 55 -6.75 4.26 -7.22
C TYR A 55 -6.92 5.25 -8.39
N SER A 56 -6.38 4.91 -9.57
CA SER A 56 -6.58 5.74 -10.76
C SER A 56 -8.05 5.77 -11.21
N GLU A 57 -8.78 4.66 -11.08
CA GLU A 57 -10.21 4.57 -11.37
C GLU A 57 -11.03 5.48 -10.44
N THR A 58 -10.73 5.47 -9.14
CA THR A 58 -11.44 6.31 -8.16
C THR A 58 -11.13 7.80 -8.31
N ILE A 59 -9.89 8.16 -8.67
CA ILE A 59 -9.56 9.55 -9.08
C ILE A 59 -10.41 9.95 -10.28
N GLY A 60 -10.50 9.09 -11.30
CA GLY A 60 -11.31 9.35 -12.48
C GLY A 60 -12.79 9.55 -12.17
N ALA A 61 -13.35 8.75 -11.25
CA ALA A 61 -14.73 8.89 -10.78
C ALA A 61 -14.94 10.21 -10.01
N HIS A 62 -14.03 10.57 -9.10
CA HIS A 62 -14.08 11.82 -8.36
C HIS A 62 -14.05 13.05 -9.29
N LEU A 63 -13.14 13.07 -10.27
CA LEU A 63 -13.03 14.18 -11.22
C LEU A 63 -14.29 14.32 -12.09
N ARG A 64 -14.92 13.20 -12.47
CA ARG A 64 -16.21 13.20 -13.17
C ARG A 64 -17.33 13.78 -12.31
N ALA A 65 -17.50 13.29 -11.08
CA ALA A 65 -18.51 13.81 -10.16
C ALA A 65 -18.33 15.32 -9.90
N LYS A 66 -17.07 15.77 -9.75
CA LYS A 66 -16.75 17.20 -9.57
C LYS A 66 -17.14 18.04 -10.79
N LYS A 67 -16.88 17.53 -11.99
CA LYS A 67 -17.30 18.17 -13.25
C LYS A 67 -18.83 18.23 -13.34
N ASP A 68 -19.51 17.14 -13.04
CA ASP A 68 -20.96 17.03 -13.18
C ASP A 68 -21.67 17.97 -12.20
N LEU A 69 -21.19 18.08 -10.96
CA LEU A 69 -21.64 19.09 -10.00
C LEU A 69 -21.48 20.52 -10.56
N GLY A 70 -20.33 20.82 -11.18
CA GLY A 70 -20.09 22.12 -11.81
C GLY A 70 -21.08 22.43 -12.93
N VAL A 71 -21.42 21.43 -13.76
CA VAL A 71 -22.41 21.57 -14.83
C VAL A 71 -23.81 21.80 -14.26
N ILE A 72 -24.21 21.05 -13.22
CA ILE A 72 -25.52 21.20 -12.57
C ILE A 72 -25.63 22.56 -11.89
N CYS A 73 -24.62 22.99 -11.16
CA CYS A 73 -24.56 24.30 -10.54
C CYS A 73 -24.73 25.44 -11.57
N ALA A 74 -24.02 25.37 -12.70
CA ALA A 74 -24.15 26.37 -13.77
C ALA A 74 -25.56 26.40 -14.39
N LYS A 75 -26.22 25.25 -14.55
CA LYS A 75 -27.60 25.17 -15.03
C LYS A 75 -28.58 25.75 -14.03
N LEU A 76 -28.43 25.39 -12.75
CA LEU A 76 -29.30 25.85 -11.68
C LEU A 76 -29.16 27.35 -11.43
N ASP A 77 -27.94 27.91 -11.52
CA ASP A 77 -27.73 29.36 -11.37
C ASP A 77 -28.57 30.16 -12.38
N ILE A 78 -28.61 29.73 -13.65
CA ILE A 78 -29.44 30.35 -14.69
C ILE A 78 -30.93 30.23 -14.33
N LEU A 79 -31.40 29.01 -14.03
CA LEU A 79 -32.80 28.75 -13.72
C LEU A 79 -33.29 29.51 -12.48
N VAL A 80 -32.49 29.53 -11.41
CA VAL A 80 -32.82 30.21 -10.15
C VAL A 80 -32.85 31.72 -10.35
N ARG A 81 -31.90 32.29 -11.12
CA ARG A 81 -31.94 33.73 -11.46
C ARG A 81 -33.20 34.10 -12.24
N GLU A 82 -33.60 33.29 -13.21
CA GLU A 82 -34.84 33.50 -13.96
C GLU A 82 -36.08 33.43 -13.06
N GLN A 83 -36.16 32.43 -12.16
CA GLN A 83 -37.26 32.29 -11.20
C GLN A 83 -37.32 33.46 -10.21
N LEU A 84 -36.18 33.89 -9.66
CA LEU A 84 -36.12 35.01 -8.73
C LEU A 84 -36.43 36.35 -9.42
N ALA A 85 -35.99 36.54 -10.67
CA ALA A 85 -36.36 37.73 -11.45
C ALA A 85 -37.88 37.79 -11.70
N ALA A 86 -38.52 36.64 -11.97
CA ALA A 86 -39.97 36.56 -12.15
C ALA A 86 -40.77 36.83 -10.86
N SER A 87 -40.18 36.59 -9.68
CA SER A 87 -40.82 36.85 -8.38
C SER A 87 -40.97 38.34 -8.03
N GLY A 88 -40.31 39.23 -8.77
CA GLY A 88 -40.35 40.68 -8.54
C GLY A 88 -39.51 41.15 -7.33
N VAL A 89 -38.83 40.24 -6.63
CA VAL A 89 -37.89 40.58 -5.54
C VAL A 89 -36.53 40.93 -6.12
N ARG A 90 -35.85 41.93 -5.53
CA ARG A 90 -34.46 42.25 -5.90
C ARG A 90 -33.56 41.04 -5.66
N THR A 91 -33.13 40.41 -6.75
CA THR A 91 -32.28 39.22 -6.71
C THR A 91 -30.88 39.62 -6.22
N THR A 92 -30.38 38.91 -5.21
CA THR A 92 -29.01 39.05 -4.71
C THR A 92 -28.22 37.79 -4.97
N GLU A 93 -26.89 37.90 -5.11
CA GLU A 93 -26.01 36.74 -5.29
C GLU A 93 -26.14 35.72 -4.15
N ALA A 94 -26.34 36.20 -2.91
CA ALA A 94 -26.54 35.33 -1.75
C ALA A 94 -27.86 34.54 -1.82
N MET A 95 -28.93 35.14 -2.34
CA MET A 95 -30.20 34.44 -2.55
C MET A 95 -30.06 33.37 -3.62
N VAL A 96 -29.45 33.70 -4.77
CA VAL A 96 -29.24 32.74 -5.86
C VAL A 96 -28.42 31.55 -5.37
N LYS A 97 -27.32 31.81 -4.66
CA LYS A 97 -26.46 30.77 -4.09
C LYS A 97 -27.23 29.90 -3.10
N SER A 98 -27.93 30.49 -2.14
CA SER A 98 -28.70 29.75 -1.13
C SER A 98 -29.79 28.86 -1.77
N THR A 99 -30.52 29.39 -2.74
CA THR A 99 -31.57 28.63 -3.45
C THR A 99 -30.96 27.52 -4.31
N THR A 100 -29.83 27.77 -4.96
CA THR A 100 -29.10 26.76 -5.75
C THR A 100 -28.57 25.64 -4.87
N GLU A 101 -27.93 25.96 -3.76
CA GLU A 101 -27.36 24.99 -2.81
C GLU A 101 -28.44 24.16 -2.09
N SER A 102 -29.67 24.68 -2.00
CA SER A 102 -30.82 23.97 -1.42
C SER A 102 -31.62 23.16 -2.44
N HIS A 103 -31.26 23.19 -3.72
CA HIS A 103 -32.00 22.49 -4.78
C HIS A 103 -31.67 20.99 -4.79
N ASP A 104 -32.68 20.14 -4.97
CA ASP A 104 -32.53 18.67 -4.91
C ASP A 104 -31.44 18.16 -5.89
N ASP A 105 -31.46 18.61 -7.16
CA ASP A 105 -30.43 18.25 -8.15
C ASP A 105 -28.99 18.62 -7.71
N TYR A 106 -28.82 19.74 -7.01
CA TYR A 106 -27.52 20.14 -6.48
C TYR A 106 -27.10 19.20 -5.35
N LEU A 107 -28.02 18.94 -4.41
CA LEU A 107 -27.77 18.05 -3.27
C LEU A 107 -27.42 16.63 -3.74
N GLU A 108 -28.13 16.10 -4.73
CA GLU A 108 -27.86 14.79 -5.32
C GLU A 108 -26.45 14.74 -5.95
N ALA A 109 -26.11 15.73 -6.77
CA ALA A 109 -24.79 15.81 -7.41
C ALA A 109 -23.66 15.99 -6.38
N TYR A 110 -23.93 16.75 -5.32
CA TYR A 110 -22.97 16.96 -4.23
C TYR A 110 -22.74 15.68 -3.43
N GLU A 111 -23.81 14.91 -3.16
CA GLU A 111 -23.71 13.61 -2.50
C GLU A 111 -22.91 12.60 -3.35
N MET A 112 -23.08 12.61 -4.68
CA MET A 112 -22.25 11.80 -5.59
C MET A 112 -20.77 12.20 -5.50
N LEU A 113 -20.47 13.49 -5.42
CA LEU A 113 -19.10 13.98 -5.24
C LEU A 113 -18.52 13.53 -3.89
N ILE A 114 -19.28 13.64 -2.81
CA ILE A 114 -18.87 13.15 -1.48
C ILE A 114 -18.57 11.66 -1.53
N THR A 115 -19.48 10.86 -2.10
CA THR A 115 -19.31 9.41 -2.24
C THR A 115 -18.02 9.08 -3.00
N ALA A 116 -17.74 9.78 -4.11
CA ALA A 116 -16.54 9.57 -4.88
C ALA A 116 -15.26 10.02 -4.14
N GLU A 117 -15.31 11.09 -3.34
CA GLU A 117 -14.20 11.56 -2.50
C GLU A 117 -13.87 10.54 -1.40
N VAL A 118 -14.88 10.03 -0.71
CA VAL A 118 -14.74 9.00 0.32
C VAL A 118 -14.10 7.75 -0.27
N GLU A 119 -14.57 7.30 -1.43
CA GLU A 119 -14.04 6.11 -2.09
C GLU A 119 -12.59 6.31 -2.56
N LYS A 120 -12.27 7.49 -3.10
CA LYS A 120 -10.89 7.87 -3.44
C LYS A 120 -9.97 7.80 -2.22
N ALA A 121 -10.39 8.38 -1.09
CA ALA A 121 -9.62 8.37 0.15
C ALA A 121 -9.45 6.95 0.70
N ARG A 122 -10.49 6.12 0.64
CA ARG A 122 -10.46 4.71 1.08
C ARG A 122 -9.44 3.90 0.30
N VAL A 123 -9.48 3.95 -1.04
CA VAL A 123 -8.55 3.20 -1.89
C VAL A 123 -7.12 3.73 -1.75
N TYR A 124 -6.95 5.04 -1.54
CA TYR A 124 -5.64 5.60 -1.21
C TYR A 124 -5.06 5.02 0.08
N GLY A 125 -5.85 4.94 1.15
CA GLY A 125 -5.42 4.34 2.43
C GLY A 125 -4.97 2.88 2.28
N ILE A 126 -5.65 2.11 1.42
CA ILE A 126 -5.24 0.75 1.08
C ILE A 126 -3.89 0.72 0.36
N LEU A 127 -3.74 1.55 -0.68
CA LEU A 127 -2.49 1.66 -1.43
C LEU A 127 -1.32 2.07 -0.51
N ASP A 128 -1.57 2.98 0.43
CA ASP A 128 -0.59 3.43 1.40
C ASP A 128 -0.17 2.30 2.36
N ALA A 129 -1.12 1.46 2.82
CA ALA A 129 -0.80 0.27 3.62
C ALA A 129 0.09 -0.73 2.86
N VAL A 130 -0.16 -0.94 1.56
CA VAL A 130 0.69 -1.82 0.72
C VAL A 130 2.09 -1.20 0.53
N ARG A 131 2.20 0.12 0.39
CA ARG A 131 3.48 0.83 0.36
C ARG A 131 4.21 0.71 1.70
N ALA A 132 3.53 0.81 2.82
CA ALA A 132 4.12 0.59 4.14
C ALA A 132 4.68 -0.83 4.28
N LYS A 133 3.96 -1.85 3.79
CA LYS A 133 4.47 -3.23 3.73
C LYS A 133 5.76 -3.32 2.90
N LYS A 134 5.82 -2.66 1.74
CA LYS A 134 7.05 -2.61 0.93
C LYS A 134 8.24 -2.11 1.74
N GLU A 135 8.09 -0.98 2.43
CA GLU A 135 9.18 -0.39 3.22
C GLU A 135 9.59 -1.29 4.39
N MET A 136 8.62 -1.95 5.02
CA MET A 136 8.89 -2.97 6.04
C MET A 136 9.66 -4.18 5.48
N LEU A 137 9.27 -4.71 4.32
CA LEU A 137 9.96 -5.84 3.69
C LEU A 137 11.41 -5.49 3.33
N VAL A 138 11.64 -4.28 2.80
CA VAL A 138 13.00 -3.78 2.52
C VAL A 138 13.84 -3.73 3.79
N SER A 139 13.25 -3.26 4.90
CA SER A 139 13.91 -3.19 6.21
C SER A 139 14.23 -4.59 6.76
N LEU A 140 13.30 -5.54 6.67
CA LEU A 140 13.51 -6.93 7.08
C LEU A 140 14.60 -7.61 6.24
N GLY A 141 14.60 -7.41 4.92
CA GLY A 141 15.64 -7.94 4.05
C GLY A 141 17.02 -7.32 4.33
N ALA A 142 17.08 -6.05 4.75
CA ALA A 142 18.33 -5.44 5.20
C ALA A 142 18.82 -6.06 6.51
N TYR A 143 17.92 -6.29 7.46
CA TYR A 143 18.23 -6.96 8.73
C TYR A 143 18.76 -8.38 8.52
N GLN A 144 18.08 -9.22 7.72
CA GLN A 144 18.56 -10.58 7.41
C GLN A 144 19.96 -10.60 6.78
N ARG A 145 20.28 -9.64 5.91
CA ARG A 145 21.63 -9.53 5.34
C ARG A 145 22.68 -9.16 6.39
N LEU A 146 22.33 -8.31 7.36
CA LEU A 146 23.21 -7.95 8.47
C LEU A 146 23.48 -9.15 9.37
N GLU A 147 22.45 -9.93 9.71
CA GLU A 147 22.60 -11.17 10.49
C GLU A 147 23.51 -12.17 9.79
N MET A 148 23.28 -12.41 8.49
CA MET A 148 24.12 -13.30 7.68
C MET A 148 25.59 -12.86 7.61
N GLN A 149 25.87 -11.54 7.62
CA GLN A 149 27.23 -11.00 7.64
C GLN A 149 27.90 -11.15 9.01
N GLY A 150 27.16 -10.95 10.10
CA GLY A 150 27.65 -11.14 11.48
C GLY A 150 28.09 -12.59 11.73
N ASP A 151 27.30 -13.55 11.26
CA ASP A 151 27.63 -14.98 11.37
C ASP A 151 28.85 -15.39 10.54
N ALA A 152 29.08 -14.73 9.40
CA ALA A 152 30.23 -15.02 8.55
C ALA A 152 31.57 -14.65 9.21
N GLN A 153 31.62 -13.56 10.00
CA GLN A 153 32.83 -13.19 10.73
C GLN A 153 33.15 -14.16 11.87
N MET A 154 32.13 -14.63 12.59
CA MET A 154 32.27 -15.63 13.66
C MET A 154 32.72 -17.00 13.13
N ARG A 155 32.20 -17.45 11.98
CA ARG A 155 32.69 -18.67 11.30
C ARG A 155 34.14 -18.56 10.85
N ASN A 156 34.54 -17.42 10.29
CA ASN A 156 35.90 -17.22 9.83
C ASN A 156 36.92 -17.26 10.98
N LEU A 157 36.59 -16.68 12.14
CA LEU A 157 37.42 -16.77 13.36
C LEU A 157 37.59 -18.21 13.85
N GLY A 158 36.53 -19.01 13.89
CA GLY A 158 36.61 -20.43 14.28
C GLY A 158 37.43 -21.29 13.29
N SER A 159 37.33 -21.00 12.00
CA SER A 159 38.12 -21.70 10.98
C SER A 159 39.62 -21.33 10.99
N GLN A 160 39.96 -20.09 11.39
CA GLN A 160 41.36 -19.68 11.57
C GLN A 160 41.98 -20.28 12.84
N GLN A 161 41.23 -20.35 13.95
CA GLN A 161 41.72 -20.99 15.19
C GLN A 161 42.03 -22.48 14.98
N THR A 162 41.16 -23.21 14.28
CA THR A 162 41.40 -24.63 13.96
C THR A 162 42.55 -24.85 12.97
N ALA A 163 42.82 -23.91 12.07
CA ALA A 163 43.98 -23.95 11.18
C ALA A 163 45.31 -23.69 11.93
N VAL A 164 45.33 -22.73 12.85
CA VAL A 164 46.48 -22.42 13.70
C VAL A 164 46.81 -23.58 14.65
N GLU A 165 45.79 -24.21 15.24
CA GLU A 165 45.96 -25.35 16.15
C GLU A 165 46.49 -26.63 15.43
N ARG A 166 46.18 -26.80 14.15
CA ARG A 166 46.77 -27.86 13.31
C ARG A 166 48.22 -27.58 12.93
N GLN A 167 48.60 -26.32 12.76
CA GLN A 167 49.98 -25.94 12.47
C GLN A 167 50.89 -26.08 13.70
N THR A 168 50.41 -25.74 14.90
CA THR A 168 51.17 -25.91 16.15
C THR A 168 51.37 -27.38 16.51
N ARG A 169 50.43 -28.28 16.19
CA ARG A 169 50.61 -29.74 16.37
C ARG A 169 51.63 -30.38 15.42
N LYS A 170 51.81 -29.86 14.21
CA LYS A 170 52.80 -30.38 13.25
C LYS A 170 54.23 -29.88 13.49
N GLY A 171 54.41 -28.86 14.33
CA GLY A 171 55.71 -28.30 14.69
C GLY A 171 56.27 -28.78 16.03
N ALA A 172 55.58 -29.66 16.76
CA ALA A 172 56.10 -30.20 18.01
C ALA A 172 57.30 -31.12 17.70
N PRO A 173 58.53 -30.79 18.15
CA PRO A 173 59.70 -31.62 17.93
C PRO A 173 59.49 -32.96 18.60
N ASP A 174 59.72 -34.02 17.83
CA ASP A 174 59.65 -35.41 18.25
C ASP A 174 60.55 -35.59 19.47
N LYS A 175 59.96 -35.85 20.65
CA LYS A 175 60.76 -36.08 21.86
C LYS A 175 61.64 -37.30 21.60
N PRO A 176 62.96 -37.21 21.81
CA PRO A 176 63.84 -38.35 21.62
C PRO A 176 63.38 -39.49 22.55
N LYS A 177 63.13 -40.66 21.95
CA LYS A 177 62.85 -41.90 22.68
C LYS A 177 64.00 -42.18 23.63
N THR A 178 63.83 -41.86 24.91
CA THR A 178 64.65 -42.40 25.99
C THR A 178 64.50 -43.91 25.94
N LYS A 179 65.61 -44.60 25.65
CA LYS A 179 65.71 -46.05 25.72
C LYS A 179 65.35 -46.49 27.16
N PRO A 180 64.63 -47.60 27.36
CA PRO A 180 64.59 -48.24 28.66
C PRO A 180 65.99 -48.77 28.96
N ASP A 181 66.49 -48.47 30.16
CA ASP A 181 67.69 -49.07 30.71
C ASP A 181 67.35 -50.53 31.06
N ASP A 182 67.88 -51.45 30.26
CA ASP A 182 67.99 -52.87 30.58
C ASP A 182 69.21 -53.02 31.49
N ASP A 183 69.02 -52.95 32.81
CA ASP A 183 69.99 -53.42 33.80
C ASP A 183 69.41 -54.69 34.47
N ASP A 184 69.62 -55.81 33.77
CA ASP A 184 69.69 -57.15 34.34
C ASP A 184 71.18 -57.50 34.61
N ASP A 185 71.40 -58.24 35.70
CA ASP A 185 72.53 -59.14 35.98
C ASP A 185 73.91 -58.55 36.38
N LEU A 186 74.18 -58.52 37.70
CA LEU A 186 75.06 -59.48 38.43
C LEU A 186 75.32 -59.07 39.90
#